data_AF-A0A0V0QYZ2-F1
#
_entry.id   AF-A0A0V0QYZ2-F1
#
_cell.length_a   1.000
_cell.length_b   1.000
_cell.length_c   1.000
_cell.angle_alpha   90.00
_cell.angle_beta   90.00
_cell.angle_gamma   90.00
#
_symmetry.space_group_name_H-M   'P 1'
#
loop_
_entity.id
_entity.type
_entity.pdbx_description
1 polymer ?
#
loop_
_entity_poly.entity_id
_entity_poly.type
_entity_poly.pdbx_seq_one_letter_code
_entity_poly.pdbx_strand_id
1 'polypeptide(L)'
;MVTRKLIISQNSFFDINKKKQEILNNLKKRKQIKRSRPPLPKFNWDLLNNQQCDEMYMEFEDFELQQENNDNQFKQQDYHNWSEIKPVQQQLYEQKQQEEQNQLQNTINSQCLQQEYANNGQINRNIDQDSDLSENQDSTTDESPQQDNVLKCLNKKQIKKIEELRKYLNDLINQLKNEKYIEASQEIEQRSERLIIQVIQEKESLFKKKSQKTFVAAVIVLASRIEGEHLTSRKISKFIDCKEKTLNKQMEELQDNLPNHFQASNLPQAKDILQKFLTKFAQLNIEIQNQSQKLQKICEQILFLMQNKMLLQGNSPITLAAVALKIGAHLICINKSFKYFADLAQVCQISIRNCYQVCLKNIDFLLQNAYIKNESLISPSQLPDPKQQHYYY
;
A
#
# COMPACT_ATOMS: atom_id res chain seq x y z
N MET A 1 -6.43 -21.19 50.48
CA MET A 1 -6.03 -20.68 49.15
C MET A 1 -7.26 -20.09 48.48
N VAL A 2 -7.26 -18.77 48.28
CA VAL A 2 -8.45 -17.96 47.93
C VAL A 2 -8.54 -17.81 46.41
N THR A 3 -9.63 -18.30 45.82
CA THR A 3 -10.00 -18.10 44.41
C THR A 3 -10.63 -16.71 44.23
N ARG A 4 -9.87 -15.75 43.68
CA ARG A 4 -10.42 -14.47 43.21
C ARG A 4 -11.02 -14.67 41.81
N LYS A 5 -12.35 -14.74 41.73
CA LYS A 5 -13.09 -14.57 40.47
C LYS A 5 -13.01 -13.10 40.03
N LEU A 6 -12.53 -12.86 38.82
CA LEU A 6 -12.62 -11.59 38.11
C LEU A 6 -14.09 -11.31 37.78
N ILE A 7 -14.73 -10.49 38.60
CA ILE A 7 -15.99 -9.81 38.25
C ILE A 7 -15.59 -8.55 37.50
N ILE A 8 -15.43 -8.65 36.18
CA ILE A 8 -15.44 -7.47 35.33
C ILE A 8 -16.90 -7.04 35.23
N SER A 9 -17.22 -5.93 35.90
CA SER A 9 -18.56 -5.39 36.08
C SER A 9 -19.28 -5.19 34.74
N GLN A 10 -20.49 -5.74 34.62
CA GLN A 10 -21.42 -5.52 33.50
C GLN A 10 -21.70 -4.01 33.22
N ASN A 11 -21.41 -3.14 34.19
CA ASN A 11 -21.56 -1.69 34.08
C ASN A 11 -20.66 -1.05 33.01
N SER A 12 -19.42 -1.53 32.84
CA SER A 12 -18.48 -0.93 31.86
C SER A 12 -18.89 -1.20 30.41
N PHE A 13 -19.51 -2.34 30.14
CA PHE A 13 -20.00 -2.69 28.80
C PHE A 13 -21.26 -1.89 28.43
N PHE A 14 -22.09 -1.55 29.42
CA PHE A 14 -23.28 -0.73 29.21
C PHE A 14 -22.90 0.73 28.87
N ASP A 15 -21.91 1.28 29.55
CA ASP A 15 -21.43 2.65 29.31
C ASP A 15 -20.76 2.82 27.94
N ILE A 16 -20.02 1.81 27.47
CA ILE A 16 -19.41 1.82 26.13
C ILE A 16 -20.48 1.82 25.03
N ASN A 17 -21.53 1.02 25.18
CA ASN A 17 -22.61 0.97 24.19
C ASN A 17 -23.45 2.24 24.17
N LYS A 18 -23.68 2.87 25.34
CA LYS A 18 -24.35 4.16 25.44
C LYS A 18 -23.55 5.26 24.75
N LYS A 19 -22.23 5.34 25.00
CA LYS A 19 -21.33 6.32 24.37
C LYS A 19 -21.24 6.11 22.85
N LYS A 20 -21.25 4.85 22.38
CA LYS A 20 -21.30 4.51 20.95
C LYS A 20 -22.59 4.98 20.26
N GLN A 21 -23.75 4.81 20.90
CA GLN A 21 -25.03 5.30 20.35
C GLN A 21 -25.10 6.82 20.29
N GLU A 22 -24.55 7.51 21.30
CA GLU A 22 -24.50 8.97 21.34
C GLU A 22 -23.67 9.55 20.19
N ILE A 23 -22.50 8.97 19.91
CA ILE A 23 -21.65 9.33 18.75
C ILE A 23 -22.40 9.14 17.43
N LEU A 24 -23.10 8.00 17.27
CA LEU A 24 -23.91 7.71 16.07
C LEU A 24 -25.04 8.72 15.86
N ASN A 25 -25.71 9.15 16.93
CA ASN A 25 -26.77 10.15 16.86
C ASN A 25 -26.23 11.54 16.50
N ASN A 26 -25.08 11.92 17.04
CA ASN A 26 -24.40 13.17 16.70
C ASN A 26 -23.95 13.21 15.22
N LEU A 27 -23.46 12.09 14.68
CA LEU A 27 -23.12 11.97 13.26
C LEU A 27 -24.35 12.07 12.34
N LYS A 28 -25.50 11.53 12.76
CA LYS A 28 -26.76 11.66 12.01
C LYS A 28 -27.27 13.11 11.99
N LYS A 29 -27.22 13.83 13.12
CA LYS A 29 -27.53 15.27 13.19
C LYS A 29 -26.61 16.09 12.29
N ARG A 30 -25.29 15.83 12.28
CA ARG A 30 -24.33 16.49 11.37
C ARG A 30 -24.67 16.28 9.89
N LYS A 31 -25.15 15.09 9.50
CA LYS A 31 -25.61 14.81 8.11
C LYS A 31 -26.90 15.54 7.75
N GLN A 32 -27.81 15.77 8.70
CA GLN A 32 -29.03 16.55 8.46
C GLN A 32 -28.72 18.04 8.30
N ILE A 33 -27.83 18.62 9.13
CA ILE A 33 -27.44 20.03 9.05
C ILE A 33 -26.73 20.36 7.73
N LYS A 34 -25.92 19.44 7.18
CA LYS A 34 -25.32 19.62 5.85
C LYS A 34 -26.33 19.61 4.70
N ARG A 35 -27.51 19.01 4.89
CA ARG A 35 -28.58 18.94 3.88
C ARG A 35 -29.55 20.11 3.94
N SER A 36 -29.57 20.87 5.04
CA SER A 36 -30.43 22.04 5.24
C SER A 36 -29.73 23.37 4.97
N ARG A 37 -28.55 23.38 4.34
CA ARG A 37 -27.88 24.63 3.94
C ARG A 37 -28.66 25.27 2.79
N PRO A 38 -29.12 26.53 2.92
CA PRO A 38 -29.74 27.23 1.81
C PRO A 38 -28.72 27.38 0.66
N PRO A 39 -29.17 27.35 -0.61
CA PRO A 39 -28.29 27.61 -1.74
C PRO A 39 -27.72 29.02 -1.63
N LEU A 40 -26.44 29.19 -1.96
CA LEU A 40 -25.80 30.50 -2.05
C LEU A 40 -26.60 31.38 -3.02
N PRO A 41 -26.86 32.66 -2.69
CA PRO A 41 -27.55 33.58 -3.58
C PRO A 41 -26.76 33.69 -4.90
N LYS A 42 -27.48 33.63 -6.03
CA LYS A 42 -26.88 33.80 -7.34
C LYS A 42 -26.44 35.26 -7.49
N PHE A 43 -25.13 35.46 -7.57
CA PHE A 43 -24.52 36.78 -7.73
C PHE A 43 -24.82 37.32 -9.14
N ASN A 44 -25.49 38.46 -9.23
CA ASN A 44 -25.80 39.13 -10.49
C ASN A 44 -24.81 40.29 -10.69
N TRP A 45 -23.90 40.14 -11.64
CA TRP A 45 -22.80 41.09 -11.88
C TRP A 45 -23.25 42.44 -12.48
N ASP A 46 -24.50 42.54 -12.94
CA ASP A 46 -25.00 43.72 -13.65
C ASP A 46 -25.49 44.86 -12.73
N LEU A 47 -25.43 44.68 -11.41
CA LEU A 47 -25.81 45.67 -10.40
C LEU A 47 -24.58 46.10 -9.58
N LEU A 48 -23.60 46.74 -10.23
CA LEU A 48 -22.52 47.44 -9.53
C LEU A 48 -22.57 48.94 -9.86
N ASN A 49 -23.17 49.71 -8.96
CA ASN A 49 -22.88 51.13 -8.81
C ASN A 49 -22.06 51.31 -7.53
N ASN A 50 -20.95 52.07 -7.63
CA ASN A 50 -19.80 52.15 -6.72
C ASN A 50 -20.06 52.66 -5.28
N GLN A 51 -21.28 52.60 -4.75
CA GLN A 51 -21.57 52.98 -3.36
C GLN A 51 -22.18 51.86 -2.51
N GLN A 52 -22.58 50.72 -3.10
CA GLN A 52 -23.08 49.55 -2.33
C GLN A 52 -22.02 48.46 -2.10
N CYS A 53 -20.83 48.60 -2.67
CA CYS A 53 -19.77 47.59 -2.54
C CYS A 53 -19.12 47.58 -1.15
N ASP A 54 -19.00 48.72 -0.49
CA ASP A 54 -18.29 48.82 0.80
C ASP A 54 -19.13 48.25 1.96
N GLU A 55 -20.45 48.45 1.95
CA GLU A 55 -21.35 47.84 2.94
C GLU A 55 -21.46 46.32 2.76
N MET A 56 -21.50 45.83 1.51
CA MET A 56 -21.50 44.39 1.24
C MET A 56 -20.17 43.70 1.59
N TYR A 57 -19.04 44.40 1.47
CA TYR A 57 -17.73 43.84 1.84
C TYR A 57 -17.61 43.64 3.35
N MET A 58 -18.13 44.59 4.14
CA MET A 58 -18.16 44.50 5.60
C MET A 58 -19.05 43.34 6.08
N GLU A 59 -20.24 43.16 5.48
CA GLU A 59 -21.12 42.04 5.83
C GLU A 59 -20.53 40.67 5.45
N PHE A 60 -19.70 40.60 4.40
CA PHE A 60 -19.03 39.37 3.99
C PHE A 60 -17.86 39.03 4.92
N GLU A 61 -17.05 40.01 5.33
CA GLU A 61 -15.98 39.81 6.31
C GLU A 61 -16.53 39.36 7.67
N ASP A 62 -17.62 39.97 8.16
CA ASP A 62 -18.28 39.55 9.40
C ASP A 62 -18.85 38.13 9.31
N PHE A 63 -19.36 37.73 8.13
CA PHE A 63 -19.84 36.37 7.88
C PHE A 63 -18.69 35.34 7.84
N GLU A 64 -17.55 35.67 7.22
CA GLU A 64 -16.37 34.82 7.22
C GLU A 64 -15.77 34.69 8.63
N LEU A 65 -15.71 35.79 9.40
CA LEU A 65 -15.23 35.78 10.79
C LEU A 65 -16.15 34.94 11.69
N GLN A 66 -17.46 35.01 11.50
CA GLN A 66 -18.42 34.14 12.21
C GLN A 66 -18.30 32.67 11.80
N GLN A 67 -18.02 32.37 10.53
CA GLN A 67 -17.75 30.99 10.12
C GLN A 67 -16.44 30.47 10.70
N GLU A 68 -15.38 31.28 10.72
CA GLU A 68 -14.08 30.88 11.26
C GLU A 68 -14.13 30.64 12.77
N ASN A 69 -14.88 31.48 13.51
CA ASN A 69 -15.13 31.28 14.93
C ASN A 69 -15.96 30.01 15.23
N ASN A 70 -16.98 29.72 14.42
CA ASN A 70 -17.75 28.49 14.52
C ASN A 70 -16.88 27.26 14.22
N ASP A 71 -16.07 27.30 13.16
CA ASP A 71 -15.16 26.21 12.80
C ASP A 71 -14.07 25.99 13.86
N ASN A 72 -13.60 27.05 14.52
CA ASN A 72 -12.65 26.94 15.63
C ASN A 72 -13.27 26.35 16.90
N GLN A 73 -14.54 26.67 17.22
CA GLN A 73 -15.27 26.00 18.31
C GLN A 73 -15.52 24.51 18.00
N PHE A 74 -15.83 24.17 16.75
CA PHE A 74 -15.98 22.77 16.34
C PHE A 74 -14.66 22.00 16.38
N LYS A 75 -13.53 22.62 16.00
CA LYS A 75 -12.19 22.02 16.11
C LYS A 75 -11.79 21.76 17.56
N GLN A 76 -12.12 22.66 18.49
CA GLN A 76 -11.83 22.45 19.92
C GLN A 76 -12.66 21.31 20.52
N GLN A 77 -13.95 21.19 20.18
CA GLN A 77 -14.78 20.05 20.59
C GLN A 77 -14.31 18.72 19.98
N ASP A 78 -13.90 18.72 18.71
CA ASP A 78 -13.35 17.52 18.09
C ASP A 78 -12.00 17.15 18.76
N TYR A 79 -11.13 18.11 19.07
CA TYR A 79 -9.87 17.83 19.77
C TYR A 79 -10.08 17.19 21.15
N HIS A 80 -11.10 17.64 21.89
CA HIS A 80 -11.44 17.06 23.19
C HIS A 80 -11.98 15.63 23.06
N ASN A 81 -12.86 15.36 22.09
CA ASN A 81 -13.35 14.01 21.80
C ASN A 81 -12.23 13.05 21.32
N TRP A 82 -11.30 13.53 20.50
CA TRP A 82 -10.15 12.74 20.05
C TRP A 82 -9.15 12.43 21.17
N SER A 83 -9.02 13.32 22.16
CA SER A 83 -8.19 13.09 23.36
C SER A 83 -8.72 11.95 24.24
N GLU A 84 -10.04 11.72 24.26
CA GLU A 84 -10.65 10.59 24.99
C GLU A 84 -10.67 9.27 24.21
N ILE A 85 -10.63 9.32 22.86
CA ILE A 85 -10.70 8.12 22.00
C ILE A 85 -9.35 7.43 21.89
N LYS A 86 -8.24 8.18 21.87
CA LYS A 86 -6.88 7.62 21.73
C LYS A 86 -6.49 6.60 22.81
N PRO A 87 -6.75 6.83 24.11
CA PRO A 87 -6.43 5.86 25.16
C PRO A 87 -7.21 4.54 24.99
N VAL A 88 -8.46 4.62 24.56
CA VAL A 88 -9.32 3.43 24.34
C VAL A 88 -8.86 2.63 23.12
N GLN A 89 -8.48 3.30 22.04
CA GLN A 89 -7.90 2.62 20.86
C GLN A 89 -6.56 1.97 21.18
N GLN A 90 -5.73 2.61 22.00
CA GLN A 90 -4.46 2.06 22.43
C GLN A 90 -4.63 0.82 23.32
N GLN A 91 -5.57 0.84 24.27
CA GLN A 91 -5.91 -0.33 25.09
C GLN A 91 -6.43 -1.50 24.24
N LEU A 92 -7.30 -1.23 23.25
CA LEU A 92 -7.79 -2.27 22.33
C LEU A 92 -6.67 -2.87 21.47
N TYR A 93 -5.69 -2.05 21.08
CA TYR A 93 -4.55 -2.50 20.31
C TYR A 93 -3.61 -3.39 21.15
N GLU A 94 -3.31 -2.97 22.39
CA GLU A 94 -2.51 -3.75 23.34
C GLU A 94 -3.19 -5.09 23.68
N GLN A 95 -4.50 -5.09 23.89
CA GLN A 95 -5.28 -6.31 24.13
C GLN A 95 -5.21 -7.28 22.94
N LYS A 96 -5.30 -6.76 21.70
CA LYS A 96 -5.19 -7.57 20.49
C LYS A 96 -3.79 -8.18 20.31
N GLN A 97 -2.73 -7.40 20.58
CA GLN A 97 -1.37 -7.94 20.55
C GLN A 97 -1.17 -9.06 21.58
N GLN A 98 -1.76 -8.93 22.77
CA GLN A 98 -1.67 -9.95 23.81
C GLN A 98 -2.43 -11.23 23.43
N GLU A 99 -3.58 -11.12 22.76
CA GLU A 99 -4.31 -12.26 22.21
C GLU A 99 -3.51 -12.98 21.10
N GLU A 100 -2.87 -12.24 20.20
CA GLU A 100 -2.01 -12.80 19.14
C GLU A 100 -0.79 -13.53 19.73
N GLN A 101 -0.15 -12.98 20.77
CA GLN A 101 0.95 -13.65 21.48
C GLN A 101 0.49 -14.95 22.16
N ASN A 102 -0.68 -14.95 22.78
CA ASN A 102 -1.23 -16.16 23.42
C ASN A 102 -1.57 -17.24 22.37
N GLN A 103 -2.09 -16.86 21.20
CA GLN A 103 -2.34 -17.81 20.11
C GLN A 103 -1.05 -18.41 19.56
N LEU A 104 0.00 -17.60 19.41
CA LEU A 104 1.32 -18.06 18.96
C LEU A 104 1.91 -19.06 19.98
N GLN A 105 1.85 -18.74 21.27
CA GLN A 105 2.35 -19.62 22.33
C GLN A 105 1.59 -20.96 22.36
N ASN A 106 0.27 -20.93 22.20
CA ASN A 106 -0.54 -22.15 22.11
C ASN A 106 -0.19 -23.00 20.88
N THR A 107 0.16 -22.35 19.76
CA THR A 107 0.59 -23.05 18.54
C THR A 107 1.93 -23.73 18.75
N ILE A 108 2.90 -23.04 19.36
CA ILE A 108 4.22 -23.58 19.69
C ILE A 108 4.08 -24.79 20.63
N ASN A 109 3.32 -24.65 21.71
CA ASN A 109 3.08 -25.74 22.66
C ASN A 109 2.45 -26.97 21.97
N SER A 110 1.52 -26.74 21.03
CA SER A 110 0.87 -27.81 20.27
C SER A 110 1.84 -28.52 19.31
N GLN A 111 2.76 -27.79 18.69
CA GLN A 111 3.80 -28.35 17.82
C GLN A 111 4.83 -29.16 18.60
N CYS A 112 5.25 -28.70 19.79
CA CYS A 112 6.14 -29.45 20.67
C CYS A 112 5.51 -30.79 21.10
N LEU A 113 4.22 -30.78 21.48
CA LEU A 113 3.49 -32.02 21.81
C LEU A 113 3.44 -32.99 20.63
N GLN A 114 3.20 -32.51 19.40
CA GLN A 114 3.21 -33.37 18.21
C GLN A 114 4.59 -33.99 17.92
N GLN A 115 5.68 -33.26 18.16
CA GLN A 115 7.04 -33.79 18.04
C GLN A 115 7.34 -34.84 19.11
N GLU A 116 6.89 -34.66 20.35
CA GLU A 116 7.03 -35.69 21.40
C GLU A 116 6.28 -36.98 21.05
N TYR A 117 5.06 -36.89 20.49
CA TYR A 117 4.34 -38.06 20.00
C TYR A 117 5.03 -38.74 18.81
N ALA A 118 5.62 -37.96 17.89
CA ALA A 118 6.37 -38.51 16.75
C ALA A 118 7.64 -39.25 17.20
N ASN A 119 8.38 -38.70 18.15
CA ASN A 119 9.60 -39.31 18.69
C ASN A 119 9.31 -40.59 19.49
N ASN A 120 8.22 -40.61 20.27
CA ASN A 120 7.79 -41.83 20.97
C ASN A 120 7.24 -42.91 20.02
N GLY A 121 6.74 -42.54 18.83
CA GLY A 121 6.32 -43.47 17.80
C GLY A 121 7.45 -44.16 17.03
N GLN A 122 8.65 -43.58 17.02
CA GLN A 122 9.83 -44.13 16.34
C GLN A 122 10.66 -45.08 17.21
N ILE A 123 10.60 -44.94 18.54
CA ILE A 123 11.35 -45.82 19.46
C ILE A 123 10.80 -47.26 19.43
N ASN A 124 9.55 -47.49 19.00
CA ASN A 124 8.94 -48.81 18.91
C ASN A 124 9.09 -49.52 17.54
N ARG A 125 9.88 -49.00 16.59
CA ARG A 125 10.05 -49.62 15.26
C ARG A 125 11.49 -50.02 14.89
N ASN A 126 12.45 -49.90 15.80
CA ASN A 126 13.86 -50.25 15.54
C ASN A 126 14.31 -51.58 16.17
N ILE A 127 13.38 -52.53 16.33
CA ILE A 127 13.76 -53.93 16.55
C ILE A 127 13.33 -54.66 15.28
N ASP A 128 14.32 -55.29 14.63
CA ASP A 128 14.25 -56.08 13.39
C ASP A 128 14.41 -55.30 12.08
N GLN A 129 15.67 -55.17 11.60
CA GLN A 129 16.15 -55.85 10.40
C GLN A 129 17.56 -55.38 9.99
N ASP A 130 18.52 -56.28 10.16
CA ASP A 130 19.80 -56.30 9.45
C ASP A 130 19.57 -56.65 7.96
N SER A 131 20.25 -55.96 7.04
CA SER A 131 21.02 -56.55 5.92
C SER A 131 21.43 -55.53 4.84
N ASP A 132 22.74 -55.42 4.66
CA ASP A 132 23.53 -55.47 3.43
C ASP A 132 23.23 -54.63 2.16
N LEU A 133 24.33 -53.99 1.72
CA LEU A 133 24.85 -53.78 0.35
C LEU A 133 24.24 -52.67 -0.55
N SER A 134 25.12 -51.71 -0.90
CA SER A 134 25.70 -51.49 -2.24
C SER A 134 25.74 -50.03 -2.72
N GLU A 135 26.98 -49.63 -3.02
CA GLU A 135 27.54 -48.64 -3.96
C GLU A 135 26.68 -47.89 -4.99
N ASN A 136 27.13 -46.63 -5.17
CA ASN A 136 27.21 -45.82 -6.40
C ASN A 136 25.93 -45.27 -7.06
N GLN A 137 25.83 -43.94 -7.12
CA GLN A 137 25.83 -43.21 -8.40
C GLN A 137 25.95 -41.69 -8.22
N ASP A 138 26.90 -41.12 -8.95
CA ASP A 138 27.03 -39.70 -9.27
C ASP A 138 25.73 -39.15 -9.84
N SER A 139 25.29 -38.00 -9.33
CA SER A 139 24.31 -37.15 -10.01
C SER A 139 24.64 -35.67 -9.77
N THR A 140 25.29 -35.08 -10.75
CA THR A 140 25.25 -33.63 -11.00
C THR A 140 23.81 -33.25 -11.29
N THR A 141 23.13 -32.69 -10.30
CA THR A 141 21.80 -32.09 -10.45
C THR A 141 21.95 -30.58 -10.53
N ASP A 142 21.76 -30.06 -11.73
CA ASP A 142 21.41 -28.67 -11.97
C ASP A 142 20.10 -28.36 -11.22
N GLU A 143 20.15 -27.31 -10.42
CA GLU A 143 19.04 -26.85 -9.60
C GLU A 143 17.92 -26.27 -10.47
N SER A 144 16.80 -27.00 -10.63
CA SER A 144 15.45 -26.42 -10.81
C SER A 144 14.33 -27.44 -10.52
N PRO A 145 14.05 -27.85 -9.26
CA PRO A 145 13.09 -28.93 -8.99
C PRO A 145 11.65 -28.47 -8.68
N GLN A 146 11.32 -27.17 -8.67
CA GLN A 146 10.08 -26.71 -8.02
C GLN A 146 8.85 -26.54 -8.94
N GLN A 147 8.98 -26.51 -10.28
CA GLN A 147 7.81 -26.28 -11.16
C GLN A 147 7.12 -27.58 -11.63
N ASP A 148 7.86 -28.68 -11.84
CA ASP A 148 7.29 -29.91 -12.41
C ASP A 148 6.44 -30.73 -11.44
N ASN A 149 6.63 -30.56 -10.12
CA ASN A 149 5.82 -31.28 -9.13
C ASN A 149 4.42 -30.68 -8.91
N VAL A 150 4.19 -29.41 -9.27
CA VAL A 150 2.88 -28.74 -9.07
C VAL A 150 1.85 -29.19 -10.12
N LEU A 151 2.29 -29.61 -11.31
CA LEU A 151 1.42 -30.10 -12.39
C LEU A 151 0.90 -31.53 -12.16
N LYS A 152 1.54 -32.32 -11.29
CA LYS A 152 1.19 -33.73 -11.06
C LYS A 152 -0.17 -33.95 -10.37
N CYS A 153 -0.70 -32.95 -9.68
CA CYS A 153 -2.00 -33.04 -8.98
C CYS A 153 -3.19 -32.50 -9.80
N LEU A 154 -2.98 -32.14 -11.07
CA LEU A 154 -3.98 -31.48 -11.91
C LEU A 154 -4.67 -32.44 -12.89
N ASN A 155 -5.98 -32.27 -13.08
CA ASN A 155 -6.72 -33.04 -14.08
C ASN A 155 -6.33 -32.60 -15.51
N LYS A 156 -6.40 -33.52 -16.49
CA LYS A 156 -6.09 -33.25 -17.91
C LYS A 156 -6.79 -32.00 -18.49
N LYS A 157 -8.01 -31.70 -18.04
CA LYS A 157 -8.75 -30.48 -18.44
C LYS A 157 -8.12 -29.20 -17.89
N GLN A 158 -7.63 -29.23 -16.66
CA GLN A 158 -6.95 -28.09 -16.02
C GLN A 158 -5.58 -27.86 -16.66
N ILE A 159 -4.85 -28.92 -16.98
CA ILE A 159 -3.54 -28.82 -17.65
C ILE A 159 -3.67 -28.11 -19.00
N LYS A 160 -4.57 -28.57 -19.88
CA LYS A 160 -4.83 -27.93 -21.18
C LYS A 160 -5.19 -26.45 -21.04
N LYS A 161 -5.98 -26.12 -20.02
CA LYS A 161 -6.41 -24.76 -19.76
C LYS A 161 -5.28 -23.86 -19.26
N ILE A 162 -4.36 -24.40 -18.45
CA ILE A 162 -3.14 -23.70 -18.03
C ILE A 162 -2.23 -23.47 -19.24
N GLU A 163 -2.08 -24.46 -20.14
CA GLU A 163 -1.29 -24.31 -21.37
C GLU A 163 -1.86 -23.22 -22.29
N GLU A 164 -3.19 -23.20 -22.49
CA GLU A 164 -3.86 -22.11 -23.23
C GLU A 164 -3.57 -20.75 -22.60
N LEU A 165 -3.69 -20.64 -21.27
CA LEU A 165 -3.47 -19.37 -20.57
C LEU A 165 -2.01 -18.94 -20.54
N ARG A 166 -1.07 -19.87 -20.48
CA ARG A 166 0.38 -19.61 -20.62
C ARG A 166 0.69 -19.05 -21.99
N LYS A 167 0.09 -19.61 -23.05
CA LYS A 167 0.25 -19.07 -24.39
C LYS A 167 -0.21 -17.62 -24.46
N TYR A 168 -1.40 -17.33 -23.93
CA TYR A 168 -1.91 -15.95 -23.85
C TYR A 168 -1.04 -15.04 -22.98
N LEU A 169 -0.52 -15.53 -21.86
CA LEU A 169 0.38 -14.79 -20.98
C LEU A 169 1.63 -14.36 -21.73
N ASN A 170 2.29 -15.31 -22.40
CA ASN A 170 3.53 -15.07 -23.13
C ASN A 170 3.30 -14.12 -24.31
N ASP A 171 2.20 -14.28 -25.05
CA ASP A 171 1.83 -13.36 -26.12
C ASP A 171 1.64 -11.93 -25.60
N LEU A 172 0.92 -11.76 -24.49
CA LEU A 172 0.61 -10.45 -23.91
C LEU A 172 1.87 -9.80 -23.30
N ILE A 173 2.70 -10.57 -22.58
CA ILE A 173 3.98 -10.08 -22.05
C ILE A 173 4.92 -9.65 -23.18
N ASN A 174 5.04 -10.45 -24.26
CA ASN A 174 5.89 -10.11 -25.39
C ASN A 174 5.42 -8.83 -26.09
N GLN A 175 4.12 -8.65 -26.26
CA GLN A 175 3.59 -7.39 -26.82
C GLN A 175 3.84 -6.19 -25.88
N LEU A 176 3.67 -6.36 -24.57
CA LEU A 176 3.97 -5.31 -23.59
C LEU A 176 5.47 -4.94 -23.55
N LYS A 177 6.35 -5.94 -23.74
CA LYS A 177 7.81 -5.75 -23.88
C LYS A 177 8.10 -4.92 -25.14
N ASN A 178 7.50 -5.26 -26.28
CA ASN A 178 7.69 -4.55 -27.56
C ASN A 178 7.23 -3.09 -27.49
N GLU A 179 6.11 -2.82 -26.81
CA GLU A 179 5.57 -1.47 -26.63
C GLU A 179 6.23 -0.70 -25.47
N LYS A 180 7.28 -1.26 -24.84
CA LYS A 180 8.04 -0.65 -23.73
C LYS A 180 7.17 -0.29 -22.51
N TYR A 181 6.08 -1.04 -22.27
CA TYR A 181 5.24 -0.85 -21.10
C TYR A 181 5.83 -1.47 -19.83
N ILE A 182 6.60 -2.54 -19.98
CA ILE A 182 7.28 -3.25 -18.90
C ILE A 182 8.75 -3.38 -19.31
N GLU A 183 9.66 -3.02 -18.42
CA GLU A 183 11.06 -3.42 -18.52
C GLU A 183 11.15 -4.89 -18.12
N ALA A 184 10.80 -5.79 -19.03
CA ALA A 184 11.02 -7.24 -19.01
C ALA A 184 11.47 -7.86 -17.66
N SER A 185 10.61 -7.81 -16.64
CA SER A 185 10.87 -8.53 -15.41
C SER A 185 10.43 -9.98 -15.61
N GLN A 186 11.41 -10.88 -15.72
CA GLN A 186 11.19 -12.34 -15.70
C GLN A 186 10.40 -12.75 -14.43
N GLU A 187 10.51 -11.96 -13.37
CA GLU A 187 9.79 -12.11 -12.11
C GLU A 187 8.28 -11.91 -12.29
N ILE A 188 7.81 -10.91 -13.07
CA ILE A 188 6.37 -10.74 -13.38
C ILE A 188 5.84 -11.95 -14.13
N GLU A 189 6.60 -12.47 -15.09
CA GLU A 189 6.22 -13.63 -15.90
C GLU A 189 6.05 -14.87 -15.01
N GLN A 190 7.09 -15.20 -14.23
CA GLN A 190 7.05 -16.31 -13.28
C GLN A 190 5.94 -16.15 -12.23
N ARG A 191 5.74 -14.94 -11.70
CA ARG A 191 4.70 -14.66 -10.72
C ARG A 191 3.30 -14.79 -11.32
N SER A 192 3.12 -14.34 -12.56
CA SER A 192 1.86 -14.48 -13.29
C SER A 192 1.54 -15.95 -13.55
N GLU A 193 2.52 -16.75 -13.96
CA GLU A 193 2.33 -18.19 -14.15
C GLU A 193 1.91 -18.89 -12.86
N ARG A 194 2.58 -18.60 -11.74
CA ARG A 194 2.24 -19.17 -10.44
C ARG A 194 0.79 -18.83 -10.04
N LEU A 195 0.38 -17.58 -10.23
CA LEU A 195 -0.99 -17.14 -9.97
C LEU A 195 -2.01 -17.84 -10.88
N ILE A 196 -1.73 -18.01 -12.17
CA ILE A 196 -2.61 -18.75 -13.10
C ILE A 196 -2.82 -20.19 -12.61
N ILE A 197 -1.74 -20.88 -12.28
CA ILE A 197 -1.80 -22.28 -11.81
C ILE A 197 -2.66 -22.37 -10.55
N GLN A 198 -2.42 -21.48 -9.57
CA GLN A 198 -3.16 -21.44 -8.31
C GLN A 198 -4.66 -21.15 -8.51
N VAL A 199 -5.01 -20.18 -9.35
CA VAL A 199 -6.43 -19.89 -9.63
C VAL A 199 -7.13 -21.11 -10.25
N ILE A 200 -6.46 -21.81 -11.18
CA ILE A 200 -7.04 -22.99 -11.83
C ILE A 200 -7.13 -24.18 -10.86
N GLN A 201 -6.17 -24.33 -9.94
CA GLN A 201 -6.17 -25.35 -8.89
C GLN A 201 -7.28 -25.13 -7.87
N GLU A 202 -7.39 -23.93 -7.31
CA GLU A 202 -8.23 -23.66 -6.14
C GLU A 202 -9.64 -23.19 -6.52
N LYS A 203 -9.78 -22.48 -7.64
CA LYS A 203 -10.98 -21.69 -7.97
C LYS A 203 -11.28 -21.68 -9.47
N GLU A 204 -11.31 -22.85 -10.10
CA GLU A 204 -11.55 -23.00 -11.55
C GLU A 204 -12.85 -22.31 -12.04
N SER A 205 -13.84 -22.15 -11.15
CA SER A 205 -15.11 -21.46 -11.41
C SER A 205 -14.95 -19.97 -11.76
N LEU A 206 -13.93 -19.28 -11.25
CA LEU A 206 -13.67 -17.86 -11.51
C LEU A 206 -13.39 -17.58 -13.00
N PHE A 207 -12.97 -18.62 -13.73
CA PHE A 207 -12.65 -18.54 -15.14
C PHE A 207 -13.85 -18.77 -16.06
N LYS A 208 -14.87 -19.51 -15.64
CA LYS A 208 -15.90 -20.08 -16.54
C LYS A 208 -16.75 -19.03 -17.29
N LYS A 209 -16.75 -17.77 -16.87
CA LYS A 209 -17.61 -16.72 -17.46
C LYS A 209 -16.85 -15.48 -17.95
N LYS A 210 -15.51 -15.51 -17.92
CA LYS A 210 -14.71 -14.31 -18.15
C LYS A 210 -13.86 -14.46 -19.41
N SER A 211 -13.57 -13.34 -20.05
CA SER A 211 -12.62 -13.29 -21.17
C SER A 211 -11.24 -13.73 -20.67
N GLN A 212 -10.64 -14.71 -21.37
CA GLN A 212 -9.29 -15.19 -21.07
C GLN A 212 -8.27 -14.04 -21.13
N LYS A 213 -8.44 -13.14 -22.10
CA LYS A 213 -7.60 -11.94 -22.27
C LYS A 213 -7.66 -11.02 -21.05
N THR A 214 -8.86 -10.73 -20.55
CA THR A 214 -9.05 -9.88 -19.36
C THR A 214 -8.56 -10.56 -18.09
N PHE A 215 -8.68 -11.88 -18.00
CA PHE A 215 -8.15 -12.67 -16.90
C PHE A 215 -6.62 -12.59 -16.81
N VAL A 216 -5.94 -12.93 -17.90
CA VAL A 216 -4.48 -12.89 -17.97
C VAL A 216 -3.98 -11.46 -17.73
N ALA A 217 -4.62 -10.45 -18.30
CA ALA A 217 -4.29 -9.05 -18.04
C ALA A 217 -4.43 -8.66 -16.56
N ALA A 218 -5.49 -9.11 -15.87
CA ALA A 218 -5.67 -8.86 -14.44
C ALA A 218 -4.57 -9.53 -13.61
N VAL A 219 -4.19 -10.77 -13.98
CA VAL A 219 -3.09 -11.48 -13.33
C VAL A 219 -1.76 -10.76 -13.52
N ILE A 220 -1.44 -10.29 -14.73
CA ILE A 220 -0.21 -9.52 -15.00
C ILE A 220 -0.18 -8.25 -14.16
N VAL A 221 -1.28 -7.49 -14.09
CA VAL A 221 -1.34 -6.28 -13.26
C VAL A 221 -1.12 -6.63 -11.78
N LEU A 222 -1.75 -7.69 -11.29
CA LEU A 222 -1.58 -8.13 -9.90
C LEU A 222 -0.15 -8.61 -9.62
N ALA A 223 0.44 -9.40 -10.50
CA ALA A 223 1.84 -9.83 -10.42
C ALA A 223 2.78 -8.62 -10.43
N SER A 224 2.58 -7.66 -11.33
CA SER A 224 3.37 -6.43 -11.37
C SER A 224 3.31 -5.66 -10.05
N ARG A 225 2.12 -5.57 -9.43
CA ARG A 225 1.95 -4.92 -8.12
C ARG A 225 2.69 -5.65 -7.02
N ILE A 226 2.68 -6.99 -7.03
CA ILE A 226 3.42 -7.81 -6.05
C ILE A 226 4.94 -7.64 -6.24
N GLU A 227 5.40 -7.64 -7.48
CA GLU A 227 6.81 -7.45 -7.80
C GLU A 227 7.25 -5.97 -7.73
N GLY A 228 6.37 -5.05 -7.35
CA GLY A 228 6.71 -3.63 -7.19
C GLY A 228 6.97 -2.88 -8.50
N GLU A 229 6.60 -3.48 -9.63
CA GLU A 229 6.59 -2.81 -10.93
C GLU A 229 5.19 -2.25 -11.20
N HIS A 230 5.07 -0.93 -11.32
CA HIS A 230 3.75 -0.33 -11.40
C HIS A 230 3.17 -0.30 -12.82
N LEU A 231 2.56 -1.42 -13.20
CA LEU A 231 1.69 -1.48 -14.36
C LEU A 231 0.28 -1.01 -13.97
N THR A 232 -0.12 0.18 -14.43
CA THR A 232 -1.44 0.71 -14.08
C THR A 232 -2.56 -0.05 -14.81
N SER A 233 -3.70 -0.28 -14.12
CA SER A 233 -4.90 -0.86 -14.72
C SER A 233 -5.34 -0.12 -15.98
N ARG A 234 -5.19 1.22 -15.99
CA ARG A 234 -5.49 2.07 -17.15
C ARG A 234 -4.64 1.69 -18.36
N LYS A 235 -3.31 1.62 -18.22
CA LYS A 235 -2.39 1.26 -19.33
C LYS A 235 -2.79 -0.09 -19.93
N ILE A 236 -2.99 -1.10 -19.08
CA ILE A 236 -3.33 -2.45 -19.53
C ILE A 236 -4.72 -2.51 -20.16
N SER A 237 -5.71 -1.84 -19.56
CA SER A 237 -7.06 -1.82 -20.11
C SER A 237 -7.11 -1.22 -21.51
N LYS A 238 -6.33 -0.17 -21.78
CA LYS A 238 -6.17 0.38 -23.13
C LYS A 238 -5.48 -0.60 -24.07
N PHE A 239 -4.38 -1.20 -23.61
CA PHE A 239 -3.59 -2.15 -24.38
C PHE A 239 -4.41 -3.37 -24.83
N ILE A 240 -5.22 -3.95 -23.93
CA ILE A 240 -6.05 -5.12 -24.26
C ILE A 240 -7.42 -4.77 -24.87
N ASP A 241 -7.70 -3.49 -25.09
CA ASP A 241 -8.99 -2.96 -25.51
C ASP A 241 -10.16 -3.46 -24.64
N CYS A 242 -10.08 -3.15 -23.34
CA CYS A 242 -11.12 -3.47 -22.37
C CYS A 242 -11.47 -2.27 -21.49
N LYS A 243 -12.67 -2.29 -20.89
CA LYS A 243 -13.06 -1.27 -19.92
C LYS A 243 -12.23 -1.45 -18.63
N GLU A 244 -11.58 -0.37 -18.17
CA GLU A 244 -10.80 -0.35 -16.92
C GLU A 244 -11.60 -0.90 -15.72
N LYS A 245 -12.91 -0.59 -15.65
CA LYS A 245 -13.82 -1.12 -14.62
C LYS A 245 -13.94 -2.65 -14.64
N THR A 246 -13.92 -3.26 -15.82
CA THR A 246 -13.99 -4.73 -15.97
C THR A 246 -12.69 -5.37 -15.48
N LEU A 247 -11.55 -4.78 -15.84
CA LEU A 247 -10.24 -5.24 -15.37
C LEU A 247 -10.14 -5.14 -13.84
N ASN A 248 -10.52 -3.99 -13.26
CA ASN A 248 -10.49 -3.79 -11.81
C ASN A 248 -11.41 -4.76 -11.07
N LYS A 249 -12.65 -4.98 -11.56
CA LYS A 249 -13.56 -5.97 -10.98
C LYS A 249 -12.97 -7.38 -10.99
N GLN A 250 -12.24 -7.72 -12.07
CA GLN A 250 -11.60 -9.02 -12.19
C GLN A 250 -10.39 -9.17 -11.26
N MET A 251 -9.65 -8.09 -11.03
CA MET A 251 -8.57 -8.04 -10.04
C MET A 251 -9.12 -8.17 -8.61
N GLU A 252 -10.17 -7.43 -8.26
CA GLU A 252 -10.84 -7.53 -6.95
C GLU A 252 -11.28 -8.98 -6.69
N GLU A 253 -11.95 -9.60 -7.66
CA GLU A 253 -12.41 -10.98 -7.50
C GLU A 253 -11.25 -11.99 -7.37
N LEU A 254 -10.12 -11.75 -8.04
CA LEU A 254 -8.90 -12.56 -7.85
C LEU A 254 -8.32 -12.38 -6.44
N GLN A 255 -8.29 -11.14 -5.94
CA GLN A 255 -7.77 -10.81 -4.61
C GLN A 255 -8.64 -11.41 -3.50
N ASP A 256 -9.97 -11.31 -3.63
CA ASP A 256 -10.93 -11.85 -2.66
C ASP A 256 -10.87 -13.38 -2.57
N ASN A 257 -10.55 -14.05 -3.68
CA ASN A 257 -10.52 -15.51 -3.75
C ASN A 257 -9.14 -16.12 -3.47
N LEU A 258 -8.08 -15.32 -3.53
CA LEU A 258 -6.70 -15.73 -3.20
C LEU A 258 -6.09 -14.81 -2.12
N PRO A 259 -6.73 -14.65 -0.95
CA PRO A 259 -6.35 -13.64 0.03
C PRO A 259 -4.91 -13.83 0.54
N ASN A 260 -4.43 -15.07 0.63
CA ASN A 260 -3.08 -15.39 1.09
C ASN A 260 -1.99 -14.84 0.17
N HIS A 261 -2.26 -14.68 -1.12
CA HIS A 261 -1.29 -14.16 -2.09
C HIS A 261 -1.23 -12.63 -2.13
N PHE A 262 -2.27 -11.97 -1.63
CA PHE A 262 -2.42 -10.52 -1.64
C PHE A 262 -2.44 -9.90 -0.24
N GLN A 263 -2.00 -10.66 0.77
CA GLN A 263 -1.79 -10.12 2.11
C GLN A 263 -0.82 -8.94 2.07
N ALA A 264 -0.99 -8.00 2.99
CA ALA A 264 -0.13 -6.81 3.08
C ALA A 264 1.37 -7.14 3.23
N SER A 265 1.70 -8.33 3.76
CA SER A 265 3.06 -8.88 3.84
C SER A 265 3.66 -9.26 2.49
N ASN A 266 2.82 -9.61 1.51
CA ASN A 266 3.21 -10.03 0.17
C ASN A 266 3.17 -8.88 -0.85
N LEU A 267 2.67 -7.72 -0.45
CA LEU A 267 2.73 -6.51 -1.25
C LEU A 267 4.03 -5.75 -0.92
N PRO A 268 4.71 -5.21 -1.93
CA PRO A 268 5.97 -4.52 -1.73
C PRO A 268 5.72 -3.28 -0.88
N GLN A 269 6.50 -3.15 0.18
CA GLN A 269 6.41 -1.99 1.05
C GLN A 269 7.04 -0.79 0.34
N ALA A 270 6.71 0.41 0.81
CA ALA A 270 7.29 1.63 0.24
C ALA A 270 8.84 1.61 0.31
N LYS A 271 9.42 0.91 1.28
CA LYS A 271 10.86 0.71 1.43
C LYS A 271 11.45 -0.10 0.26
N ASP A 272 10.82 -1.21 -0.10
CA ASP A 272 11.27 -2.07 -1.20
C ASP A 272 11.20 -1.34 -2.54
N ILE A 273 10.10 -0.59 -2.74
CA ILE A 273 9.89 0.23 -3.93
C ILE A 273 10.92 1.37 -4.01
N LEU A 274 11.20 2.02 -2.87
CA LEU A 274 12.19 3.07 -2.78
C LEU A 274 13.56 2.57 -3.23
N GLN A 275 13.97 1.37 -2.81
CA GLN A 275 15.25 0.79 -3.21
C GLN A 275 15.34 0.61 -4.72
N LYS A 276 14.27 0.11 -5.36
CA LYS A 276 14.20 0.00 -6.83
C LYS A 276 14.31 1.37 -7.50
N PHE A 277 13.64 2.38 -6.96
CA PHE A 277 13.70 3.74 -7.50
C PHE A 277 15.08 4.38 -7.34
N LEU A 278 15.75 4.18 -6.21
CA LEU A 278 17.12 4.64 -5.99
C LEU A 278 18.09 4.01 -7.00
N THR A 279 18.01 2.71 -7.23
CA THR A 279 18.84 2.01 -8.24
C THR A 279 18.60 2.57 -9.64
N LYS A 280 17.33 2.68 -10.08
CA LYS A 280 17.01 3.25 -11.39
C LYS A 280 17.47 4.71 -11.51
N PHE A 281 17.29 5.49 -10.45
CA PHE A 281 17.68 6.90 -10.44
C PHE A 281 19.20 7.07 -10.51
N ALA A 282 19.98 6.23 -9.82
CA ALA A 282 21.43 6.23 -9.87
C ALA A 282 21.99 5.75 -11.22
N GLN A 283 21.32 4.81 -11.89
CA GLN A 283 21.67 4.39 -13.26
C GLN A 283 21.46 5.51 -14.28
N LEU A 284 20.39 6.29 -14.13
CA LEU A 284 20.04 7.37 -15.06
C LEU A 284 20.82 8.68 -14.82
N ASN A 285 21.53 8.81 -13.69
CA ASN A 285 22.24 10.04 -13.34
C ASN A 285 23.63 9.70 -12.78
N ILE A 286 24.66 9.87 -13.60
CA ILE A 286 26.07 9.57 -13.26
C ILE A 286 26.51 10.33 -12.00
N GLU A 287 26.08 11.59 -11.86
CA GLU A 287 26.35 12.44 -10.69
C GLU A 287 25.91 11.82 -9.35
N ILE A 288 24.93 10.93 -9.39
CA ILE A 288 24.33 10.30 -8.21
C ILE A 288 25.09 9.06 -7.77
N GLN A 289 25.84 8.42 -8.67
CA GLN A 289 26.55 7.18 -8.32
C GLN A 289 27.47 7.39 -7.11
N ASN A 290 28.15 8.54 -7.08
CA ASN A 290 29.06 8.94 -5.99
C ASN A 290 28.33 9.40 -4.70
N GLN A 291 27.05 9.75 -4.78
CA GLN A 291 26.23 10.18 -3.64
C GLN A 291 25.10 9.20 -3.30
N SER A 292 25.10 8.02 -3.92
CA SER A 292 24.00 7.04 -3.89
C SER A 292 23.67 6.58 -2.47
N GLN A 293 24.71 6.25 -1.69
CA GLN A 293 24.55 5.84 -0.28
C GLN A 293 23.99 6.97 0.59
N LYS A 294 24.39 8.23 0.32
CA LYS A 294 23.89 9.40 1.05
C LYS A 294 22.41 9.65 0.73
N LEU A 295 22.07 9.64 -0.57
CA LEU A 295 20.69 9.77 -1.02
C LEU A 295 19.81 8.68 -0.44
N GLN A 296 20.28 7.44 -0.43
CA GLN A 296 19.56 6.30 0.13
C GLN A 296 19.22 6.53 1.61
N LYS A 297 20.19 6.87 2.44
CA LYS A 297 19.98 7.13 3.88
C LYS A 297 18.95 8.23 4.11
N ILE A 298 19.06 9.34 3.38
CA ILE A 298 18.12 10.47 3.47
C ILE A 298 16.70 10.02 3.10
N CYS A 299 16.55 9.30 1.98
CA CYS A 299 15.23 8.88 1.51
C CYS A 299 14.58 7.86 2.44
N GLU A 300 15.34 6.88 2.95
CA GLU A 300 14.85 5.87 3.90
C GLU A 300 14.35 6.53 5.19
N GLN A 301 15.08 7.52 5.68
CA GLN A 301 14.71 8.26 6.88
C GLN A 301 13.46 9.12 6.68
N ILE A 302 13.39 9.86 5.57
CA ILE A 302 12.20 10.64 5.20
C ILE A 302 10.98 9.69 5.11
N LEU A 303 11.13 8.56 4.43
CA LEU A 303 10.06 7.59 4.27
C LEU A 303 9.59 7.02 5.60
N PHE A 304 10.53 6.63 6.48
CA PHE A 304 10.23 6.16 7.83
C PHE A 304 9.42 7.18 8.64
N LEU A 305 9.83 8.46 8.60
CA LEU A 305 9.14 9.53 9.30
C LEU A 305 7.76 9.83 8.71
N MET A 306 7.62 9.77 7.38
CA MET A 306 6.32 9.90 6.69
C MET A 306 5.34 8.81 7.14
N GLN A 307 5.80 7.57 7.27
CA GLN A 307 4.97 6.43 7.66
C GLN A 307 4.59 6.47 9.15
N ASN A 308 5.56 6.71 10.05
CA ASN A 308 5.32 6.69 11.50
C ASN A 308 4.40 7.79 11.99
N LYS A 309 4.42 8.96 11.35
CA LYS A 309 3.51 10.07 11.70
C LYS A 309 2.19 10.04 10.94
N MET A 310 1.97 9.03 10.11
CA MET A 310 0.78 8.93 9.26
C MET A 310 0.54 10.20 8.43
N LEU A 311 1.61 10.93 8.06
CA LEU A 311 1.51 12.22 7.35
C LEU A 311 0.77 12.10 6.01
N LEU A 312 0.90 10.92 5.38
CA LEU A 312 0.31 10.61 4.09
C LEU A 312 -0.56 9.36 4.15
N GLN A 313 -1.36 9.21 5.21
CA GLN A 313 -2.27 8.07 5.34
C GLN A 313 -3.20 7.93 4.12
N GLY A 314 -3.35 6.72 3.60
CA GLY A 314 -4.19 6.42 2.43
C GLY A 314 -3.51 6.62 1.07
N ASN A 315 -2.26 7.10 1.01
CA ASN A 315 -1.51 7.17 -0.24
C ASN A 315 -0.85 5.84 -0.58
N SER A 316 -0.68 5.57 -1.89
CA SER A 316 0.00 4.37 -2.38
C SER A 316 1.46 4.34 -1.91
N PRO A 317 2.00 3.17 -1.49
CA PRO A 317 3.41 2.98 -1.16
C PRO A 317 4.37 3.51 -2.24
N ILE A 318 3.95 3.46 -3.50
CA ILE A 318 4.74 3.94 -4.64
C ILE A 318 4.83 5.46 -4.65
N THR A 319 3.71 6.12 -4.34
CA THR A 319 3.69 7.59 -4.22
C THR A 319 4.55 8.03 -3.04
N LEU A 320 4.49 7.31 -1.92
CA LEU A 320 5.35 7.58 -0.76
C LEU A 320 6.84 7.49 -1.12
N ALA A 321 7.25 6.40 -1.78
CA ALA A 321 8.62 6.19 -2.24
C ALA A 321 9.08 7.28 -3.23
N ALA A 322 8.24 7.62 -4.21
CA ALA A 322 8.55 8.66 -5.19
C ALA A 322 8.71 10.06 -4.55
N VAL A 323 7.89 10.38 -3.55
CA VAL A 323 7.95 11.64 -2.81
C VAL A 323 9.19 11.69 -1.92
N ALA A 324 9.51 10.60 -1.21
CA ALA A 324 10.72 10.51 -0.40
C ALA A 324 11.98 10.71 -1.28
N LEU A 325 12.03 10.07 -2.45
CA LEU A 325 13.10 10.24 -3.42
C LEU A 325 13.18 11.68 -3.95
N LYS A 326 12.03 12.30 -4.26
CA LYS A 326 11.97 13.69 -4.73
C LYS A 326 12.53 14.67 -3.70
N ILE A 327 12.16 14.51 -2.42
CA ILE A 327 12.68 15.34 -1.33
C ILE A 327 14.18 15.10 -1.14
N GLY A 328 14.58 13.84 -1.06
CA GLY A 328 16.00 13.47 -0.89
C GLY A 328 16.87 14.02 -2.02
N ALA A 329 16.44 13.90 -3.27
CA ALA A 329 17.15 14.45 -4.42
C ALA A 329 17.32 15.97 -4.32
N HIS A 330 16.28 16.72 -3.91
CA HIS A 330 16.40 18.15 -3.69
C HIS A 330 17.40 18.51 -2.58
N LEU A 331 17.44 17.76 -1.48
CA LEU A 331 18.35 18.05 -0.37
C LEU A 331 19.82 17.90 -0.74
N ILE A 332 20.12 17.07 -1.73
CA ILE A 332 21.47 16.88 -2.29
C ILE A 332 21.71 17.71 -3.57
N CYS A 333 20.95 18.79 -3.79
CA CYS A 333 21.08 19.71 -4.92
C CYS A 333 20.69 19.13 -6.29
N ILE A 334 19.95 18.02 -6.35
CA ILE A 334 19.52 17.40 -7.60
C ILE A 334 18.10 17.81 -7.94
N ASN A 335 18.01 18.86 -8.75
CA ASN A 335 16.76 19.51 -9.14
C ASN A 335 16.19 18.90 -10.43
N LYS A 336 15.64 17.68 -10.35
CA LYS A 336 14.83 17.10 -11.45
C LYS A 336 13.36 17.51 -11.31
N SER A 337 12.61 17.59 -12.42
CA SER A 337 11.20 18.02 -12.39
C SER A 337 10.28 16.99 -11.70
N PHE A 338 9.09 17.40 -11.25
CA PHE A 338 8.07 16.46 -10.76
C PHE A 338 7.68 15.42 -11.82
N LYS A 339 7.66 15.83 -13.09
CA LYS A 339 7.39 14.94 -14.22
C LYS A 339 8.40 13.79 -14.29
N TYR A 340 9.69 14.09 -14.10
CA TYR A 340 10.74 13.07 -14.10
C TYR A 340 10.48 11.96 -13.06
N PHE A 341 10.16 12.32 -11.82
CA PHE A 341 9.86 11.32 -10.78
C PHE A 341 8.51 10.62 -10.99
N ALA A 342 7.54 11.31 -11.60
CA ALA A 342 6.26 10.72 -11.99
C ALA A 342 6.44 9.65 -13.07
N ASP A 343 7.28 9.92 -14.05
CA ASP A 343 7.63 8.99 -15.12
C ASP A 343 8.42 7.79 -14.55
N LEU A 344 9.42 8.04 -13.70
CA LEU A 344 10.21 7.00 -13.02
C LEU A 344 9.35 6.07 -12.16
N ALA A 345 8.39 6.63 -11.42
CA ALA A 345 7.49 5.87 -10.56
C ALA A 345 6.20 5.37 -11.25
N GLN A 346 5.98 5.76 -12.50
CA GLN A 346 4.76 5.51 -13.27
C GLN A 346 3.46 5.94 -12.55
N VAL A 347 3.49 7.08 -11.87
CA VAL A 347 2.34 7.65 -11.15
C VAL A 347 1.97 9.03 -11.72
N CYS A 348 0.79 9.55 -11.35
CA CYS A 348 0.40 10.89 -11.78
C CYS A 348 1.27 11.96 -11.10
N GLN A 349 1.76 12.92 -11.88
CA GLN A 349 2.53 14.07 -11.38
C GLN A 349 1.79 14.84 -10.27
N ILE A 350 0.47 15.00 -10.40
CA ILE A 350 -0.36 15.70 -9.40
C ILE A 350 -0.31 14.99 -8.05
N SER A 351 -0.25 13.66 -8.03
CA SER A 351 -0.23 12.85 -6.80
C SER A 351 1.07 13.07 -6.04
N ILE A 352 2.21 13.05 -6.74
CA ILE A 352 3.52 13.35 -6.14
C ILE A 352 3.52 14.79 -5.62
N ARG A 353 3.03 15.75 -6.42
CA ARG A 353 3.01 17.17 -6.03
C ARG A 353 2.19 17.41 -4.76
N ASN A 354 0.97 16.88 -4.69
CA ASN A 354 0.10 17.05 -3.53
C ASN A 354 0.72 16.46 -2.27
N CYS A 355 1.28 15.25 -2.36
CA CYS A 355 1.98 14.62 -1.24
C CYS A 355 3.22 15.40 -0.82
N TYR A 356 4.00 15.89 -1.78
CA TYR A 356 5.20 16.69 -1.54
C TYR A 356 4.85 18.00 -0.79
N GLN A 357 3.74 18.67 -1.14
CA GLN A 357 3.27 19.85 -0.40
C GLN A 357 2.95 19.55 1.06
N VAL A 358 2.35 18.40 1.36
CA VAL A 358 2.08 17.99 2.75
C VAL A 358 3.40 17.73 3.50
N CYS A 359 4.36 17.07 2.85
CA CYS A 359 5.68 16.84 3.44
C CYS A 359 6.44 18.16 3.68
N LEU A 360 6.39 19.12 2.75
CA LEU A 360 7.04 20.41 2.91
C LEU A 360 6.55 21.18 4.14
N LYS A 361 5.24 21.17 4.41
CA LYS A 361 4.68 21.80 5.63
C LYS A 361 5.21 21.18 6.92
N ASN A 362 5.77 19.98 6.85
CA ASN A 362 6.33 19.23 7.97
C ASN A 362 7.83 18.97 7.78
N ILE A 363 8.51 19.77 6.95
CA ILE A 363 9.88 19.46 6.52
C ILE A 363 10.86 19.47 7.69
N ASP A 364 10.69 20.41 8.63
CA ASP A 364 11.56 20.50 9.81
C ASP A 364 11.50 19.20 10.62
N PHE A 365 10.31 18.62 10.76
CA PHE A 365 10.13 17.32 11.41
C PHE A 365 10.75 16.18 10.61
N LEU A 366 10.54 16.15 9.28
CA LEU A 366 11.11 15.12 8.41
C LEU A 366 12.65 15.16 8.40
N LEU A 367 13.24 16.30 8.78
CA LEU A 367 14.68 16.52 8.80
C LEU A 367 15.29 16.62 10.20
N GLN A 368 14.48 16.58 11.27
CA GLN A 368 14.93 16.69 12.67
C GLN A 368 16.04 15.70 13.03
N ASN A 369 16.08 14.54 12.38
CA ASN A 369 17.12 13.53 12.54
C ASN A 369 17.97 13.32 11.28
N ALA A 370 17.61 13.95 10.15
CA ALA A 370 18.32 13.84 8.87
C ALA A 370 19.54 14.76 8.78
N TYR A 371 19.76 15.58 9.81
CA TYR A 371 21.07 16.13 10.12
C TYR A 371 22.05 14.98 10.42
N ILE A 372 22.51 14.35 9.34
CA ILE A 372 23.89 13.91 9.19
C ILE A 372 24.70 15.13 9.63
N LYS A 373 25.17 15.10 10.89
CA LYS A 373 25.62 16.26 11.67
C LYS A 373 26.73 17.11 11.04
N ASN A 374 27.22 16.80 9.84
CA ASN A 374 28.44 17.38 9.26
C ASN A 374 28.42 17.60 7.73
N GLU A 375 27.28 17.61 7.03
CA GLU A 375 27.33 17.75 5.56
C GLU A 375 26.41 18.83 4.98
N SER A 376 26.91 19.47 3.91
CA SER A 376 26.31 20.53 3.12
C SER A 376 25.03 20.06 2.41
N LEU A 377 23.92 20.04 3.16
CA LEU A 377 22.57 19.93 2.60
C LEU A 377 21.99 21.33 2.38
N ILE A 378 21.16 21.46 1.36
CA ILE A 378 20.36 22.69 1.13
C ILE A 378 19.46 22.92 2.34
N SER A 379 19.32 24.18 2.77
CA SER A 379 18.44 24.54 3.88
C SER A 379 16.99 24.16 3.55
N PRO A 380 16.18 23.65 4.49
CA PRO A 380 14.77 23.31 4.23
C PRO A 380 13.97 24.49 3.64
N SER A 381 14.34 25.73 3.99
CA SER A 381 13.77 26.98 3.48
C SER A 381 14.02 27.23 1.99
N GLN A 382 15.02 26.58 1.39
CA GLN A 382 15.40 26.70 -0.02
C GLN A 382 14.74 25.62 -0.90
N LEU A 383 13.94 24.72 -0.30
CA LEU A 383 13.17 23.76 -1.08
C LEU A 383 12.08 24.47 -1.88
N PRO A 384 11.94 24.18 -3.18
CA PRO A 384 11.04 24.93 -4.04
C PRO A 384 9.57 24.66 -3.72
N ASP A 385 8.78 25.74 -3.61
CA ASP A 385 7.32 25.63 -3.52
C ASP A 385 6.78 25.08 -4.85
N PRO A 386 6.02 23.97 -4.83
CA PRO A 386 5.45 23.40 -6.04
C PRO A 386 4.49 24.33 -6.78
N LYS A 387 3.95 25.37 -6.13
CA LYS A 387 3.14 26.42 -6.75
C LYS A 387 3.98 27.37 -7.62
N GLN A 388 5.25 27.58 -7.28
CA GLN A 388 6.15 28.50 -7.99
C GLN A 388 6.81 27.87 -9.22
N GLN A 389 6.87 26.53 -9.30
CA GLN A 389 7.50 25.81 -10.41
C GLN A 389 6.72 25.84 -11.74
N HIS A 390 5.62 26.60 -11.84
CA HIS A 390 4.86 26.75 -13.09
C HIS A 390 5.40 27.83 -14.03
N TYR A 391 6.41 28.59 -13.62
CA TYR A 391 6.84 29.80 -14.35
C TYR A 391 8.18 29.70 -15.07
N TYR A 392 8.80 28.52 -15.12
CA TYR A 392 10.08 28.33 -15.81
C TYR A 392 10.05 27.06 -16.66
N TYR A 393 9.33 27.11 -17.78
CA TYR A 393 9.59 26.32 -18.98
C TYR A 393 9.15 27.10 -20.21
#